data_AF-A0A3A1WZB0-F1
#
_entry.id   AF-A0A3A1WZB0-F1
#
_cell.length_a   1.000
_cell.length_b   1.000
_cell.length_c   1.000
_cell.angle_alpha   90.00
_cell.angle_beta   90.00
_cell.angle_gamma   90.00
#
_symmetry.space_group_name_H-M   'P 1'
#
loop_
_entity.id
_entity.type
_entity.pdbx_description
1 polymer ?
#
loop_
_entity_poly.entity_id
_entity_poly.type
_entity_poly.pdbx_seq_one_letter_code
_entity_poly.pdbx_strand_id
1 'polypeptide(L)'
;PVSIDDVSVEGISAITAEDIAAASAEKRVIKLLAAVERHGCGDGDGEPNSDGGVSVSVYPALVGAEHPLASVHGSFNAVFVKAQAADDLMFYGRGAGGAPTASAVVGDVVSAARNLVRGCSGFGVPMYNKYVPASSEQTRADFVIRCNMEDTSLALRGEVMDVFAGHGVAAERLASACEAQYAQSEGDSDCPQCGLGGPGSMRVLVRECSEATVQSICKNLQDLDFVLDKPLALRIIK
;
A
#
# COMPACT_ATOMS: atom_id res chain seq x y z
N PRO A 1 18.08 14.48 6.67
CA PRO A 1 16.98 15.00 5.82
C PRO A 1 16.52 13.89 4.89
N VAL A 2 15.27 13.92 4.43
CA VAL A 2 14.74 13.02 3.41
C VAL A 2 14.69 13.79 2.10
N SER A 3 15.20 13.19 1.03
CA SER A 3 15.18 13.71 -0.33
C SER A 3 14.18 12.93 -1.19
N ILE A 4 13.92 13.42 -2.40
CA ILE A 4 13.01 12.72 -3.33
C ILE A 4 13.56 11.36 -3.77
N ASP A 5 14.90 11.21 -3.81
CA ASP A 5 15.58 9.97 -4.20
C ASP A 5 15.43 8.87 -3.12
N ASP A 6 15.05 9.25 -1.89
CA ASP A 6 14.78 8.32 -0.79
C ASP A 6 13.34 7.76 -0.83
N VAL A 7 12.49 8.25 -1.74
CA VAL A 7 11.07 7.88 -1.81
C VAL A 7 10.87 6.77 -2.85
N SER A 8 10.44 5.59 -2.41
CA SER A 8 9.98 4.54 -3.33
C SER A 8 8.63 4.94 -3.93
N VAL A 9 8.49 4.92 -5.25
CA VAL A 9 7.27 5.40 -5.93
C VAL A 9 6.73 4.35 -6.90
N GLU A 10 5.50 3.94 -6.67
CA GLU A 10 4.68 3.12 -7.56
C GLU A 10 3.38 3.85 -7.90
N GLY A 11 3.07 3.91 -9.20
CA GLY A 11 1.87 4.56 -9.72
C GLY A 11 0.64 3.65 -9.75
N ILE A 12 -0.45 4.14 -10.35
CA ILE A 12 -1.72 3.42 -10.46
C ILE A 12 -2.01 2.85 -11.86
N SER A 13 -1.05 2.93 -12.78
CA SER A 13 -1.26 2.55 -14.19
C SER A 13 -1.55 1.06 -14.42
N ALA A 14 -1.10 0.20 -13.50
CA ALA A 14 -1.31 -1.25 -13.57
C ALA A 14 -2.62 -1.72 -12.92
N ILE A 15 -3.39 -0.81 -12.31
CA ILE A 15 -4.65 -1.11 -11.64
C ILE A 15 -5.76 -1.21 -12.68
N THR A 16 -6.48 -2.33 -12.66
CA THR A 16 -7.57 -2.63 -13.60
C THR A 16 -8.93 -2.48 -12.93
N ALA A 17 -10.00 -2.44 -13.73
CA ALA A 17 -11.37 -2.45 -13.22
C ALA A 17 -11.68 -3.75 -12.44
N GLU A 18 -11.05 -4.86 -12.81
CA GLU A 18 -11.19 -6.15 -12.12
C GLU A 18 -10.60 -6.08 -10.70
N ASP A 19 -9.48 -5.40 -10.51
CA ASP A 19 -8.91 -5.20 -9.16
C ASP A 19 -9.86 -4.42 -8.27
N ILE A 20 -10.48 -3.36 -8.82
CA ILE A 20 -11.42 -2.51 -8.09
C ILE A 20 -12.66 -3.32 -7.71
N ALA A 21 -13.19 -4.13 -8.64
CA ALA A 21 -14.33 -4.99 -8.38
C ALA A 21 -14.01 -6.07 -7.32
N ALA A 22 -12.84 -6.70 -7.42
CA ALA A 22 -12.40 -7.71 -6.48
C ALA A 22 -12.14 -7.13 -5.08
N ALA A 23 -11.51 -5.96 -4.98
CA ALA A 23 -11.36 -5.22 -3.74
C ALA A 23 -12.72 -4.89 -3.11
N SER A 24 -13.69 -4.44 -3.92
CA SER A 24 -15.04 -4.15 -3.46
C SER A 24 -15.76 -5.39 -2.91
N ALA A 25 -15.59 -6.56 -3.55
CA ALA A 25 -16.13 -7.82 -3.06
C ALA A 25 -15.55 -8.22 -1.69
N GLU A 26 -14.30 -7.82 -1.42
CA GLU A 26 -13.60 -8.04 -0.15
C GLU A 26 -13.82 -6.92 0.88
N LYS A 27 -14.78 -6.01 0.65
CA LYS A 27 -15.05 -4.82 1.48
C LYS A 27 -13.81 -3.94 1.66
N ARG A 28 -13.06 -3.74 0.57
CA ARG A 28 -11.85 -2.90 0.51
C ARG A 28 -11.95 -1.94 -0.66
N VAL A 29 -11.15 -0.89 -0.61
CA VAL A 29 -11.00 0.08 -1.69
C VAL A 29 -9.53 0.30 -2.00
N ILE A 30 -9.21 0.52 -3.27
CA ILE A 30 -7.85 0.82 -3.69
C ILE A 30 -7.62 2.33 -3.57
N LYS A 31 -6.55 2.74 -2.89
CA LYS A 31 -6.12 4.13 -2.74
C LYS A 31 -4.64 4.25 -3.05
N LEU A 32 -4.23 5.34 -3.69
CA LEU A 32 -2.81 5.71 -3.80
C LEU A 32 -2.42 6.41 -2.50
N LEU A 33 -1.52 5.81 -1.73
CA LEU A 33 -1.10 6.32 -0.43
C LEU A 33 0.35 6.79 -0.49
N ALA A 34 0.63 7.94 0.13
CA ALA A 34 1.97 8.32 0.53
C ALA A 34 2.13 7.96 2.01
N ALA A 35 2.97 6.98 2.31
CA ALA A 35 3.19 6.45 3.65
C ALA A 35 4.57 6.81 4.17
N VAL A 36 4.62 7.22 5.43
CA VAL A 36 5.86 7.41 6.19
C VAL A 36 5.72 6.60 7.47
N GLU A 37 6.52 5.56 7.60
CA GLU A 37 6.47 4.67 8.77
C GLU A 37 7.82 4.62 9.45
N ARG A 38 7.80 4.77 10.77
CA ARG A 38 8.98 4.59 11.62
C ARG A 38 8.99 3.15 12.15
N HIS A 39 10.03 2.41 11.78
CA HIS A 39 10.30 1.04 12.21
C HIS A 39 11.31 1.04 13.35
N GLY A 40 11.20 0.07 14.27
CA GLY A 40 12.15 -0.12 15.37
C GLY A 40 12.20 1.03 16.37
N CYS A 41 11.21 1.07 17.27
CA CYS A 41 11.21 1.94 18.44
C CYS A 41 10.91 1.07 19.67
N GLY A 42 11.93 0.71 20.45
CA GLY A 42 11.66 0.31 21.83
C GLY A 42 11.19 1.55 22.60
N ASP A 43 10.16 1.41 23.43
CA ASP A 43 9.80 2.39 24.45
C ASP A 43 10.96 2.46 25.46
N GLY A 44 11.92 3.36 25.26
CA GLY A 44 13.05 3.46 26.16
C GLY A 44 14.10 4.48 25.74
N ASP A 45 14.52 5.27 26.71
CA ASP A 45 15.52 6.31 26.63
C ASP A 45 16.84 5.85 25.97
N GLY A 46 17.36 6.69 25.06
CA GLY A 46 18.80 6.84 24.89
C GLY A 46 19.61 5.67 24.32
N GLU A 47 19.38 5.32 23.05
CA GLU A 47 20.43 5.11 22.03
C GLU A 47 19.73 4.85 20.69
N PRO A 48 20.26 5.31 19.53
CA PRO A 48 19.75 4.87 18.24
C PRO A 48 20.16 3.40 18.07
N ASN A 49 19.34 2.48 18.57
CA ASN A 49 19.47 1.07 18.24
C ASN A 49 19.57 0.95 16.71
N SER A 50 20.57 0.21 16.25
CA SER A 50 20.89 -0.07 14.85
C SER A 50 19.75 -0.74 14.06
N ASP A 51 18.61 -1.01 14.70
CA ASP A 51 17.44 -1.70 14.15
C ASP A 51 16.24 -0.76 13.89
N GLY A 52 16.41 0.55 14.08
CA GLY A 52 15.38 1.56 13.80
C GLY A 52 15.59 2.27 12.46
N GLY A 53 14.51 2.52 11.71
CA GLY A 53 14.55 3.17 10.40
C GLY A 53 13.26 3.86 10.03
N VAL A 54 13.29 4.72 9.02
CA VAL A 54 12.10 5.38 8.47
C VAL A 54 11.93 4.95 7.02
N SER A 55 10.79 4.33 6.72
CA SER A 55 10.36 4.01 5.35
C SER A 55 9.52 5.16 4.81
N VAL A 56 9.77 5.54 3.55
CA VAL A 56 9.06 6.60 2.85
C VAL A 56 8.71 6.08 1.47
N SER A 57 7.41 5.99 1.19
CA SER A 57 6.97 5.38 -0.07
C SER A 57 5.60 5.85 -0.52
N VAL A 58 5.36 5.77 -1.82
CA VAL A 58 4.10 6.05 -2.49
C VAL A 58 3.71 4.81 -3.26
N TYR A 59 2.56 4.23 -2.95
CA TYR A 59 2.11 2.98 -3.59
C TYR A 59 0.58 2.85 -3.56
N PRO A 60 -0.01 2.11 -4.52
CA PRO A 60 -1.40 1.71 -4.42
C PRO A 60 -1.58 0.68 -3.29
N ALA A 61 -2.60 0.89 -2.47
CA ALA A 61 -2.89 0.05 -1.32
C ALA A 61 -4.38 -0.32 -1.24
N LEU A 62 -4.65 -1.52 -0.72
CA LEU A 62 -5.98 -1.99 -0.34
C LEU A 62 -6.30 -1.51 1.07
N VAL A 63 -7.25 -0.58 1.17
CA VAL A 63 -7.71 0.01 2.42
C VAL A 63 -9.06 -0.59 2.79
N GLY A 64 -9.24 -1.04 4.04
CA GLY A 64 -10.53 -1.54 4.52
C GLY A 64 -11.65 -0.50 4.36
N ALA A 65 -12.86 -0.93 3.98
CA ALA A 65 -13.98 -0.01 3.73
C ALA A 65 -14.39 0.82 4.95
N GLU A 66 -14.09 0.34 6.17
CA GLU A 66 -14.35 1.05 7.43
C GLU A 66 -13.25 2.04 7.82
N HIS A 67 -12.08 1.98 7.17
CA HIS A 67 -10.98 2.89 7.48
C HIS A 67 -11.33 4.32 6.98
N PRO A 68 -11.06 5.39 7.76
CA PRO A 68 -11.39 6.77 7.37
C PRO A 68 -10.89 7.19 5.97
N LEU A 69 -9.70 6.75 5.55
CA LEU A 69 -9.14 6.99 4.23
C LEU A 69 -9.98 6.40 3.08
N ALA A 70 -10.77 5.35 3.33
CA ALA A 70 -11.63 4.75 2.31
C ALA A 70 -12.68 5.75 1.79
N SER A 71 -13.23 6.55 2.70
CA SER A 71 -14.27 7.56 2.45
C SER A 71 -13.80 8.82 1.70
N VAL A 72 -12.49 8.97 1.46
CA VAL A 72 -11.92 10.14 0.80
C VAL A 72 -12.07 9.98 -0.71
N HIS A 73 -12.97 10.75 -1.32
CA HIS A 73 -13.28 10.67 -2.75
C HIS A 73 -13.04 12.00 -3.48
N GLY A 74 -12.91 11.94 -4.80
CA GLY A 74 -12.78 13.12 -5.65
C GLY A 74 -11.44 13.85 -5.45
N SER A 75 -11.48 15.19 -5.49
CA SER A 75 -10.30 16.04 -5.36
C SER A 75 -9.92 16.38 -3.90
N PHE A 76 -10.43 15.59 -2.95
CA PHE A 76 -10.12 15.75 -1.54
C PHE A 76 -8.87 14.95 -1.19
N ASN A 77 -8.02 15.54 -0.35
CA ASN A 77 -6.87 14.87 0.23
C ASN A 77 -7.13 14.64 1.71
N ALA A 78 -6.50 13.60 2.25
CA ALA A 78 -6.46 13.37 3.68
C ALA A 78 -5.03 13.04 4.11
N VAL A 79 -4.66 13.52 5.28
CA VAL A 79 -3.43 13.14 5.98
C VAL A 79 -3.84 12.45 7.27
N PHE A 80 -3.48 11.18 7.39
CA PHE A 80 -3.74 10.37 8.57
C PHE A 80 -2.43 10.22 9.35
N VAL A 81 -2.45 10.60 10.64
CA VAL A 81 -1.27 10.61 11.50
C VAL A 81 -1.55 9.76 12.72
N LYS A 82 -0.71 8.75 12.96
CA LYS A 82 -0.69 7.97 14.20
C LYS A 82 0.36 8.54 15.13
N ALA A 83 -0.04 8.92 16.35
CA ALA A 83 0.87 9.45 17.36
C ALA A 83 0.61 8.78 18.71
N GLN A 84 1.67 8.47 19.46
CA GLN A 84 1.56 7.77 20.76
C GLN A 84 0.65 8.47 21.78
N ALA A 85 0.63 9.81 21.78
CA ALA A 85 -0.12 10.60 22.76
C ALA A 85 -1.43 11.20 22.23
N ALA A 86 -1.60 11.26 20.91
CA ALA A 86 -2.77 11.86 20.27
C ALA A 86 -3.57 10.84 19.45
N ASP A 87 -3.23 9.56 19.58
CA ASP A 87 -3.76 8.43 18.83
C ASP A 87 -3.84 8.71 17.33
N ASP A 88 -5.02 8.52 16.75
CA ASP A 88 -5.30 8.67 15.33
C ASP A 88 -5.87 10.07 15.03
N LEU A 89 -5.12 10.85 14.24
CA LEU A 89 -5.54 12.16 13.76
C LEU A 89 -5.77 12.12 12.24
N MET A 90 -6.85 12.74 11.77
CA MET A 90 -7.13 12.88 10.34
C MET A 90 -7.36 14.34 9.97
N PHE A 91 -6.55 14.83 9.04
CA PHE A 91 -6.71 16.14 8.42
C PHE A 91 -7.32 15.94 7.04
N TYR A 92 -8.50 16.52 6.80
CA TYR A 92 -9.25 16.34 5.56
C TYR A 92 -9.58 17.68 4.92
N GLY A 93 -9.41 17.79 3.59
CA GLY A 93 -9.71 19.02 2.88
C GLY A 93 -9.44 18.93 1.38
N ARG A 94 -9.69 20.03 0.66
CA ARG A 94 -9.32 20.12 -0.76
C ARG A 94 -7.82 20.29 -0.88
N GLY A 95 -7.15 19.33 -1.52
CA GLY A 95 -5.70 19.37 -1.73
C GLY A 95 -5.27 20.02 -3.04
N ALA A 96 -6.21 20.28 -3.95
CA ALA A 96 -5.95 20.88 -5.25
C ALA A 96 -6.99 21.96 -5.60
N GLY A 97 -6.57 22.93 -6.39
CA GLY A 97 -7.39 24.05 -6.88
C GLY A 97 -6.84 25.41 -6.46
N GLY A 98 -7.05 26.42 -7.32
CA GLY A 98 -6.46 27.75 -7.12
C GLY A 98 -6.84 28.42 -5.80
N ALA A 99 -8.12 28.35 -5.40
CA ALA A 99 -8.58 28.95 -4.15
C ALA A 99 -8.05 28.24 -2.88
N PRO A 100 -8.12 26.89 -2.76
CA PRO A 100 -7.48 26.17 -1.65
C PRO A 100 -5.98 26.46 -1.51
N THR A 101 -5.24 26.47 -2.62
CA THR A 101 -3.79 26.76 -2.58
C THR A 101 -3.52 28.23 -2.21
N ALA A 102 -4.29 29.18 -2.74
CA ALA A 102 -4.16 30.59 -2.38
C ALA A 102 -4.41 30.84 -0.88
N SER A 103 -5.35 30.10 -0.28
CA SER A 103 -5.61 30.18 1.16
C SER A 103 -4.38 29.81 1.99
N ALA A 104 -3.65 28.76 1.61
CA ALA A 104 -2.40 28.37 2.29
C ALA A 104 -1.33 29.45 2.15
N VAL A 105 -1.14 29.97 0.93
CA VAL A 105 -0.17 31.05 0.65
C VAL A 105 -0.46 32.30 1.48
N VAL A 106 -1.73 32.72 1.57
CA VAL A 106 -2.10 33.90 2.39
C VAL A 106 -1.83 33.64 3.87
N GLY A 107 -2.07 32.42 4.36
CA GLY A 107 -1.73 32.02 5.73
C GLY A 107 -0.24 32.19 6.04
N ASP A 108 0.62 31.77 5.12
CA ASP A 108 2.08 31.93 5.25
C ASP A 108 2.50 33.39 5.18
N VAL A 109 1.92 34.18 4.26
CA VAL A 109 2.18 35.62 4.14
C VAL A 109 1.82 36.36 5.43
N VAL A 110 0.65 36.08 6.02
CA VAL A 110 0.23 36.68 7.29
C VAL A 110 1.16 36.25 8.43
N SER A 111 1.59 35.00 8.45
CA SER A 111 2.53 34.48 9.46
C SER A 111 3.90 35.16 9.35
N ALA A 112 4.42 35.30 8.14
CA ALA A 112 5.67 36.02 7.86
C ALA A 112 5.57 37.50 8.25
N ALA A 113 4.47 38.18 7.92
CA ALA A 113 4.23 39.57 8.31
C ALA A 113 4.20 39.74 9.85
N ARG A 114 3.54 38.81 10.57
CA ARG A 114 3.54 38.81 12.05
C ARG A 114 4.94 38.64 12.63
N ASN A 115 5.75 37.76 12.03
CA ASN A 115 7.13 37.52 12.46
C ASN A 115 7.99 38.78 12.26
N LEU A 116 7.86 39.48 11.12
CA LEU A 116 8.54 40.75 10.86
C LEU A 116 8.17 41.83 11.89
N VAL A 117 6.88 42.00 12.20
CA VAL A 117 6.43 42.98 13.20
C VAL A 117 6.96 42.65 14.60
N ARG A 118 7.10 41.35 14.92
CA ARG A 118 7.65 40.87 16.19
C ARG A 118 9.18 40.88 16.23
N GLY A 119 9.86 41.17 15.11
CA GLY A 119 11.31 41.10 15.01
C GLY A 119 11.88 39.69 15.19
N CYS A 120 11.12 38.63 14.86
CA CYS A 120 11.56 37.25 14.96
C CYS A 120 11.50 36.54 13.59
N SER A 121 12.25 35.44 13.44
CA SER A 121 12.26 34.62 12.22
C SER A 121 11.13 33.60 12.15
N GLY A 122 10.36 33.44 13.24
CA GLY A 122 9.32 32.41 13.36
C GLY A 122 9.84 31.06 13.84
N PHE A 123 8.99 30.04 13.72
CA PHE A 123 9.32 28.67 14.13
C PHE A 123 10.17 27.99 13.03
N GLY A 124 11.42 27.70 13.33
CA GLY A 124 12.22 26.78 12.53
C GLY A 124 11.92 25.35 12.94
N VAL A 125 11.82 24.42 11.98
CA VAL A 125 11.74 22.99 12.28
C VAL A 125 13.18 22.50 12.53
N PRO A 126 13.58 22.25 13.79
CA PRO A 126 14.92 21.75 14.04
C PRO A 126 15.05 20.36 13.42
N MET A 127 16.04 20.16 12.56
CA MET A 127 16.38 18.83 12.03
C MET A 127 17.28 18.11 13.03
N TYR A 128 16.72 17.78 14.20
CA TYR A 128 17.48 17.22 15.32
C TYR A 128 17.82 15.73 15.15
N ASN A 129 17.04 15.00 14.35
CA ASN A 129 17.28 13.58 14.07
C ASN A 129 17.93 13.36 12.71
N LYS A 130 18.86 12.41 12.66
CA LYS A 130 19.42 11.90 11.40
C LYS A 130 18.44 10.89 10.80
N TYR A 131 18.12 11.09 9.53
CA TYR A 131 17.34 10.10 8.76
C TYR A 131 18.18 8.84 8.57
N VAL A 132 17.58 7.70 8.91
CA VAL A 132 18.12 6.36 8.64
C VAL A 132 17.04 5.63 7.84
N PRO A 133 17.30 5.29 6.56
CA PRO A 133 16.32 4.56 5.76
C PRO A 133 16.08 3.19 6.36
N ALA A 134 14.82 2.79 6.47
CA ALA A 134 14.48 1.42 6.82
C ALA A 134 14.88 0.47 5.69
N SER A 135 15.37 -0.72 6.03
CA SER A 135 15.60 -1.77 5.04
C SER A 135 14.25 -2.33 4.54
N SER A 136 14.25 -2.86 3.32
CA SER A 136 13.10 -3.57 2.75
C SER A 136 12.74 -4.84 3.53
N GLU A 137 13.65 -5.35 4.35
CA GLU A 137 13.40 -6.47 5.27
C GLU A 137 12.63 -6.03 6.53
N GLN A 138 12.87 -4.82 7.00
CA GLN A 138 12.18 -4.24 8.17
C GLN A 138 10.74 -3.83 7.86
N THR A 139 10.46 -3.47 6.60
CA THR A 139 9.12 -3.07 6.17
C THR A 139 8.27 -4.32 5.92
N ARG A 140 7.50 -4.73 6.93
CA ARG A 140 6.60 -5.89 6.86
C ARG A 140 5.14 -5.48 6.81
N ALA A 141 4.38 -6.13 5.93
CA ALA A 141 2.96 -5.89 5.79
C ALA A 141 2.22 -7.11 5.21
N ASP A 142 0.89 -6.99 5.18
CA ASP A 142 0.05 -7.92 4.45
C ASP A 142 -0.05 -7.43 2.99
N PHE A 143 0.05 -8.34 2.03
CA PHE A 143 0.05 -8.06 0.60
C PHE A 143 -0.97 -8.94 -0.13
N VAL A 144 -1.60 -8.38 -1.15
CA VAL A 144 -2.30 -9.17 -2.16
C VAL A 144 -1.49 -9.09 -3.45
N ILE A 145 -0.99 -10.23 -3.90
CA ILE A 145 -0.25 -10.33 -5.16
C ILE A 145 -1.20 -10.85 -6.23
N ARG A 146 -1.31 -10.10 -7.33
CA ARG A 146 -2.04 -10.50 -8.54
C ARG A 146 -1.05 -10.89 -9.62
N CYS A 147 -1.22 -12.08 -10.19
CA CYS A 147 -0.55 -12.50 -11.42
C CYS A 147 -1.60 -12.76 -12.52
N ASN A 148 -1.33 -12.26 -13.72
CA ASN A 148 -2.11 -12.56 -14.91
C ASN A 148 -1.47 -13.77 -15.60
N MET A 149 -2.27 -14.79 -15.90
CA MET A 149 -1.80 -16.07 -16.41
C MET A 149 -2.50 -16.41 -17.72
N GLU A 150 -1.79 -17.04 -18.66
CA GLU A 150 -2.36 -17.56 -19.91
C GLU A 150 -3.41 -18.63 -19.66
N ASP A 151 -3.19 -19.43 -18.61
CA ASP A 151 -4.09 -20.46 -18.17
C ASP A 151 -4.11 -20.52 -16.63
N THR A 152 -5.30 -20.47 -16.06
CA THR A 152 -5.55 -20.60 -14.63
C THR A 152 -5.99 -22.02 -14.26
N SER A 153 -5.53 -23.04 -14.97
CA SER A 153 -5.77 -24.44 -14.63
C SER A 153 -5.15 -24.83 -13.28
N LEU A 154 -5.71 -25.88 -12.65
CA LEU A 154 -5.30 -26.32 -11.31
C LEU A 154 -3.81 -26.63 -11.19
N ALA A 155 -3.19 -27.15 -12.25
CA ALA A 155 -1.76 -27.47 -12.28
C ALA A 155 -0.91 -26.18 -12.16
N LEU A 156 -1.18 -25.18 -13.00
CA LEU A 156 -0.44 -23.91 -13.01
C LEU A 156 -0.68 -23.10 -11.73
N ARG A 157 -1.89 -23.17 -11.15
CA ARG A 157 -2.14 -22.61 -9.81
C ARG A 157 -1.25 -23.24 -8.75
N GLY A 158 -1.02 -24.55 -8.83
CA GLY A 158 -0.12 -25.28 -7.93
C GLY A 158 1.32 -24.76 -8.03
N GLU A 159 1.83 -24.63 -9.26
CA GLU A 159 3.20 -24.11 -9.50
C GLU A 159 3.39 -22.69 -8.95
N VAL A 160 2.39 -21.81 -9.11
CA VAL A 160 2.42 -20.47 -8.51
C VAL A 160 2.52 -20.57 -6.99
N MET A 161 1.70 -21.42 -6.35
CA MET A 161 1.73 -21.61 -4.89
C MET A 161 3.06 -22.23 -4.40
N ASP A 162 3.69 -23.08 -5.21
CA ASP A 162 5.01 -23.65 -4.90
C ASP A 162 6.09 -22.57 -4.85
N VAL A 163 6.01 -21.52 -5.69
CA VAL A 163 6.92 -20.36 -5.59
C VAL A 163 6.77 -19.68 -4.23
N PHE A 164 5.54 -19.47 -3.74
CA PHE A 164 5.33 -18.89 -2.41
C PHE A 164 5.84 -19.81 -1.30
N ALA A 165 5.60 -21.12 -1.40
CA ALA A 165 6.08 -22.12 -0.45
C ALA A 165 7.61 -22.19 -0.40
N GLY A 166 8.29 -22.05 -1.56
CA GLY A 166 9.75 -22.01 -1.65
C GLY A 166 10.39 -20.84 -0.90
N HIS A 167 9.65 -19.73 -0.71
CA HIS A 167 10.08 -18.59 0.11
C HIS A 167 9.68 -18.71 1.59
N GLY A 168 9.03 -19.82 1.98
CA GLY A 168 8.58 -20.05 3.35
C GLY A 168 7.42 -19.14 3.79
N VAL A 169 6.62 -18.65 2.83
CA VAL A 169 5.55 -17.69 3.09
C VAL A 169 4.20 -18.38 3.15
N ALA A 170 3.42 -18.09 4.20
CA ALA A 170 2.02 -18.49 4.27
C ALA A 170 1.20 -17.71 3.24
N ALA A 171 0.80 -18.40 2.17
CA ALA A 171 0.02 -17.85 1.07
C ALA A 171 -1.40 -18.45 1.08
N GLU A 172 -2.39 -17.58 0.95
CA GLU A 172 -3.82 -17.92 0.88
C GLU A 172 -4.37 -17.44 -0.46
N ARG A 173 -4.93 -18.34 -1.27
CA ARG A 173 -5.54 -17.95 -2.55
C ARG A 173 -6.86 -17.22 -2.29
N LEU A 174 -7.02 -16.05 -2.89
CA LEU A 174 -8.28 -15.33 -2.89
C LEU A 174 -9.15 -15.80 -4.06
N ALA A 175 -10.46 -15.90 -3.82
CA ALA A 175 -11.42 -16.27 -4.84
C ALA A 175 -11.37 -15.27 -6.00
N SER A 176 -11.46 -15.76 -7.23
CA SER A 176 -11.60 -14.89 -8.40
C SER A 176 -12.97 -14.22 -8.40
N ALA A 177 -13.12 -13.10 -9.12
CA ALA A 177 -14.42 -12.42 -9.24
C ALA A 177 -15.52 -13.35 -9.81
N CYS A 178 -15.15 -14.27 -10.70
CA CYS A 178 -16.05 -15.27 -11.25
C CYS A 178 -16.49 -16.29 -10.18
N GLU A 179 -15.55 -16.80 -9.38
CA GLU A 179 -15.84 -17.71 -8.25
C GLU A 179 -16.70 -17.02 -7.19
N ALA A 180 -16.41 -15.76 -6.87
CA ALA A 180 -17.15 -14.98 -5.88
C ALA A 180 -18.61 -14.70 -6.31
N GLN A 181 -18.86 -14.49 -7.61
CA GLN A 181 -20.22 -14.37 -8.15
C GLN A 181 -20.94 -15.72 -8.16
N TYR A 182 -20.24 -16.80 -8.52
CA TYR A 182 -20.83 -18.14 -8.59
C TYR A 182 -21.20 -18.69 -7.21
N ALA A 183 -20.33 -18.49 -6.21
CA ALA A 183 -20.57 -18.89 -4.81
C ALA A 183 -21.78 -18.18 -4.16
N GLN A 184 -22.19 -17.02 -4.70
CA GLN A 184 -23.42 -16.34 -4.26
C GLN A 184 -24.68 -16.90 -4.95
N SER A 185 -24.54 -17.61 -6.07
CA SER A 185 -25.67 -18.10 -6.87
C SER A 185 -26.00 -19.58 -6.67
N GLU A 186 -25.03 -20.49 -6.50
CA GLU A 186 -25.26 -21.93 -6.24
C GLU A 186 -24.11 -22.55 -5.41
N GLY A 187 -24.43 -23.53 -4.56
CA GLY A 187 -23.57 -24.02 -3.48
C GLY A 187 -22.26 -24.73 -3.88
N ASP A 188 -21.29 -24.67 -2.95
CA ASP A 188 -20.08 -25.49 -2.67
C ASP A 188 -19.33 -26.20 -3.82
N SER A 189 -19.52 -25.78 -5.07
CA SER A 189 -18.85 -26.34 -6.25
C SER A 189 -18.04 -25.29 -6.97
N ASP A 190 -16.83 -25.67 -7.41
CA ASP A 190 -15.96 -24.83 -8.23
C ASP A 190 -16.70 -24.38 -9.48
N CYS A 191 -16.60 -23.09 -9.83
CA CYS A 191 -17.34 -22.61 -11.00
C CYS A 191 -16.87 -23.36 -12.25
N PRO A 192 -17.79 -23.89 -13.08
CA PRO A 192 -17.44 -24.75 -14.21
C PRO A 192 -16.53 -24.02 -15.21
N GLN A 193 -16.58 -22.70 -15.28
CA GLN A 193 -15.76 -21.87 -16.17
C GLN A 193 -14.33 -21.65 -15.66
N CYS A 194 -14.12 -21.70 -14.34
CA CYS A 194 -12.81 -21.49 -13.70
C CYS A 194 -12.10 -22.82 -13.38
N GLY A 195 -12.79 -23.96 -13.43
CA GLY A 195 -12.21 -25.31 -13.36
C GLY A 195 -11.73 -25.88 -14.71
N LEU A 196 -12.17 -25.30 -15.83
CA LEU A 196 -11.83 -25.78 -17.19
C LEU A 196 -10.49 -25.26 -17.73
N GLY A 197 -9.86 -24.28 -17.06
CA GLY A 197 -8.68 -23.60 -17.56
C GLY A 197 -9.01 -22.51 -18.57
N GLY A 198 -8.14 -21.50 -18.66
CA GLY A 198 -8.32 -20.31 -19.49
C GLY A 198 -7.61 -19.08 -18.90
N PRO A 199 -7.42 -18.03 -19.72
CA PRO A 199 -6.70 -16.83 -19.32
C PRO A 199 -7.44 -16.12 -18.19
N GLY A 200 -6.69 -15.68 -17.18
CA GLY A 200 -7.28 -15.02 -16.03
C GLY A 200 -6.25 -14.54 -15.02
N SER A 201 -6.74 -13.82 -14.02
CA SER A 201 -5.92 -13.33 -12.90
C SER A 201 -6.04 -14.25 -11.69
N MET A 202 -4.91 -14.63 -11.11
CA MET A 202 -4.84 -15.28 -9.80
C MET A 202 -4.42 -14.25 -8.76
N ARG A 203 -5.11 -14.23 -7.61
CA ARG A 203 -4.84 -13.34 -6.48
C ARG A 203 -4.46 -14.16 -5.26
N VAL A 204 -3.36 -13.79 -4.62
CA VAL A 204 -2.80 -14.49 -3.46
C VAL A 204 -2.59 -13.50 -2.33
N LEU A 205 -3.22 -13.76 -1.19
CA LEU A 205 -3.00 -13.06 0.06
C LEU A 205 -1.77 -13.64 0.76
N VAL A 206 -0.88 -12.75 1.15
CA VAL A 206 0.31 -13.05 1.93
C VAL A 206 0.27 -12.17 3.18
N ARG A 207 0.55 -12.75 4.35
CA ARG A 207 0.54 -12.02 5.63
C ARG A 207 1.94 -11.84 6.18
N GLU A 208 2.17 -10.71 6.86
CA GLU A 208 3.41 -10.37 7.56
C GLU A 208 4.70 -10.62 6.75
N CYS A 209 4.67 -10.31 5.46
CA CYS A 209 5.81 -10.51 4.57
C CYS A 209 6.64 -9.23 4.46
N SER A 210 7.95 -9.37 4.32
CA SER A 210 8.84 -8.23 4.06
C SER A 210 8.76 -7.81 2.60
N GLU A 211 8.98 -6.53 2.33
CA GLU A 211 8.98 -5.99 0.98
C GLU A 211 10.06 -6.66 0.11
N ALA A 212 11.23 -6.99 0.69
CA ALA A 212 12.30 -7.72 0.00
C ALA A 212 11.86 -9.10 -0.51
N THR A 213 11.10 -9.84 0.32
CA THR A 213 10.58 -11.16 -0.03
C THR A 213 9.49 -11.03 -1.09
N VAL A 214 8.59 -10.06 -0.97
CA VAL A 214 7.56 -9.80 -1.99
C VAL A 214 8.17 -9.45 -3.35
N GLN A 215 9.21 -8.62 -3.37
CA GLN A 215 9.94 -8.28 -4.60
C GLN A 215 10.59 -9.52 -5.23
N SER A 216 11.20 -10.39 -4.41
CA SER A 216 11.79 -11.65 -4.86
C SER A 216 10.75 -12.63 -5.41
N ILE A 217 9.59 -12.74 -4.74
CA ILE A 217 8.45 -13.53 -5.21
C ILE A 217 7.95 -12.98 -6.55
N CYS A 218 7.74 -11.67 -6.67
CA CYS A 218 7.27 -11.07 -7.93
C CYS A 218 8.23 -11.32 -9.09
N LYS A 219 9.55 -11.31 -8.83
CA LYS A 219 10.56 -11.65 -9.82
C LYS A 219 10.48 -13.12 -10.24
N ASN A 220 10.43 -14.03 -9.27
CA ASN A 220 10.35 -15.46 -9.55
C ASN A 220 9.04 -15.86 -10.25
N LEU A 221 7.94 -15.16 -9.95
CA LEU A 221 6.66 -15.32 -10.66
C LEU A 221 6.75 -14.80 -12.10
N GLN A 222 7.49 -13.72 -12.33
CA GLN A 222 7.68 -13.17 -13.67
C GLN A 222 8.57 -14.06 -14.55
N ASP A 223 9.42 -14.89 -13.95
CA ASP A 223 10.27 -15.85 -14.65
C ASP A 223 9.50 -17.11 -15.11
N LEU A 224 8.21 -17.25 -14.76
CA LEU A 224 7.35 -18.36 -15.19
C LEU A 224 6.77 -18.10 -16.59
N ASP A 225 6.90 -19.09 -17.47
CA ASP A 225 6.55 -18.98 -18.90
C ASP A 225 5.05 -18.65 -19.17
N PHE A 226 4.16 -18.97 -18.24
CA PHE A 226 2.72 -18.77 -18.38
C PHE A 226 2.22 -17.45 -17.75
N VAL A 227 3.10 -16.65 -17.15
CA VAL A 227 2.75 -15.35 -16.56
C VAL A 227 2.90 -14.26 -17.62
N LEU A 228 1.79 -13.59 -17.93
CA LEU A 228 1.70 -12.67 -19.07
C LEU A 228 2.32 -11.30 -18.77
N ASP A 229 2.07 -10.78 -17.57
CA ASP A 229 2.42 -9.41 -17.17
C ASP A 229 3.17 -9.40 -15.83
N LYS A 230 3.86 -8.29 -15.56
CA LYS A 230 4.49 -8.07 -14.25
C LYS A 230 3.45 -8.23 -13.13
N PRO A 231 3.70 -9.08 -12.13
CA PRO A 231 2.81 -9.22 -10.98
C PRO A 231 2.62 -7.90 -10.25
N LEU A 232 1.39 -7.64 -9.81
CA LEU A 232 1.03 -6.45 -9.05
C LEU A 232 0.91 -6.83 -7.57
N ALA A 233 1.69 -6.18 -6.71
CA ALA A 233 1.61 -6.37 -5.26
C ALA A 233 0.92 -5.17 -4.61
N LEU A 234 -0.26 -5.39 -4.04
CA LEU A 234 -1.02 -4.36 -3.32
C LEU A 234 -0.86 -4.56 -1.82
N ARG A 235 -0.30 -3.57 -1.13
CA ARG A 235 -0.20 -3.59 0.33
C ARG A 235 -1.59 -3.40 0.96
N ILE A 236 -1.86 -4.10 2.04
CA ILE A 236 -3.10 -3.98 2.80
C ILE A 236 -2.89 -3.04 3.98
N ILE A 237 -3.77 -2.04 4.09
CA ILE A 237 -3.91 -1.19 5.27
C ILE A 237 -5.12 -1.66 6.06
N LYS A 238 -4.87 -2.02 7.31
CA LYS A 238 -5.88 -2.45 8.30
C LYS A 238 -6.55 -1.24 8.92
#